data_AF-A0AAD5EJF4-F1
#
_entry.id   AF-A0AAD5EJF4-F1
#
_cell.length_a   1.000
_cell.length_b   1.000
_cell.length_c   1.000
_cell.angle_alpha   90.00
_cell.angle_beta   90.00
_cell.angle_gamma   90.00
#
_symmetry.space_group_name_H-M   'P 1'
#
loop_
_entity.id
_entity.type
_entity.pdbx_description
1 polymer ?
#
loop_
_entity_poly.entity_id
_entity_poly.type
_entity_poly.pdbx_seq_one_letter_code
_entity_poly.pdbx_strand_id
1 'polypeptide(L)'
;MLVSSFSKRHTVSFPCILTVVRASSLLVSAMVMTSDLLHYTTTTHTTTGKGAQELVLSLFANAIEDRRLISTLVTAHATSICSLLVLIGQYRGGIEIEPTRYKSIFIQLCQMVVPLELMVSWIFCILFDVHTKRVFEKKSSSFSLSEYQFFDNVCIGSAEETASMQCSLVTFTYTCKYIIGALLFTELLLVSTRAYKKLIVEREGAIQLYDEEILIFKTEKQHLAQR
;
A
#
# COMPACT_ATOMS: atom_id res chain seq x y z
N MET A 1 15.98 37.85 21.52
CA MET A 1 15.55 36.73 22.39
C MET A 1 14.08 36.91 22.73
N LEU A 2 13.13 36.42 21.93
CA LEU A 2 11.69 36.36 22.26
C LEU A 2 10.87 35.63 21.17
N VAL A 3 11.37 34.50 20.67
CA VAL A 3 10.60 33.63 19.76
C VAL A 3 10.83 32.17 20.14
N SER A 4 10.30 31.74 21.29
CA SER A 4 10.34 30.32 21.67
C SER A 4 9.10 29.86 22.43
N SER A 5 7.99 30.58 22.34
CA SER A 5 6.74 30.20 22.99
C SER A 5 5.59 30.24 21.98
N PHE A 6 5.64 29.36 20.99
CA PHE A 6 4.47 29.07 20.20
C PHE A 6 4.33 27.55 20.01
N SER A 7 3.23 27.03 20.53
CA SER A 7 2.64 25.75 20.14
C SER A 7 3.21 24.47 20.76
N LYS A 8 3.04 24.31 22.07
CA LYS A 8 2.71 22.99 22.66
C LYS A 8 1.28 22.60 22.26
N ARG A 9 1.00 22.46 20.95
CA ARG A 9 -0.23 21.79 20.48
C ARG A 9 0.09 20.31 20.34
N HIS A 10 -0.84 19.46 20.77
CA HIS A 10 -0.88 18.02 20.55
C HIS A 10 -0.70 17.70 19.05
N THR A 11 0.53 17.78 18.56
CA THR A 11 0.91 17.28 17.26
C THR A 11 1.02 15.78 17.47
N VAL A 12 -0.04 15.07 17.06
CA VAL A 12 0.02 13.61 16.96
C VAL A 12 1.31 13.30 16.22
N SER A 13 2.21 12.59 16.90
CA SER A 13 3.55 12.36 16.39
C SER A 13 3.43 11.60 15.07
N PHE A 14 3.95 12.18 13.96
CA PHE A 14 4.04 11.54 12.64
C PHE A 14 4.35 10.03 12.66
N PRO A 15 5.32 9.53 13.46
CA PRO A 15 5.56 8.09 13.58
C PRO A 15 4.35 7.29 14.07
N CYS A 16 3.50 7.84 14.95
CA CYS A 16 2.29 7.17 15.42
C CYS A 16 1.30 6.95 14.27
N ILE A 17 1.05 7.98 13.45
CA ILE A 17 0.15 7.88 12.28
C ILE A 17 0.66 6.83 11.30
N LEU A 18 1.96 6.85 10.98
CA LEU A 18 2.57 5.89 10.07
C LEU A 18 2.47 4.44 10.60
N THR A 19 2.69 4.24 11.91
CA THR A 19 2.52 2.92 12.55
C THR A 19 1.07 2.45 12.47
N VAL A 20 0.08 3.33 12.69
CA VAL A 20 -1.34 2.99 12.58
C VAL A 20 -1.71 2.60 11.15
N VAL A 21 -1.24 3.33 10.14
CA VAL A 21 -1.49 3.01 8.72
C VAL A 21 -0.88 1.65 8.34
N ARG A 22 0.30 1.32 8.86
CA ARG A 22 0.94 0.02 8.63
C ARG A 22 0.23 -1.13 9.35
N ALA A 23 -0.20 -0.90 10.59
CA ALA A 23 -0.95 -1.89 11.33
C ALA A 23 -2.31 -2.16 10.67
N SER A 24 -2.98 -1.12 10.15
CA SER A 24 -4.23 -1.29 9.42
C SER A 24 -4.01 -1.98 8.08
N SER A 25 -2.95 -1.65 7.31
CA SER A 25 -2.66 -2.35 6.05
C SER A 25 -2.38 -3.85 6.27
N LEU A 26 -1.66 -4.20 7.35
CA LEU A 26 -1.45 -5.58 7.79
C LEU A 26 -2.77 -6.29 8.10
N LEU A 27 -3.62 -5.66 8.91
CA LEU A 27 -4.90 -6.25 9.32
C LEU A 27 -5.81 -6.48 8.11
N VAL A 28 -5.96 -5.48 7.23
CA VAL A 28 -6.81 -5.61 6.04
C VAL A 28 -6.22 -6.64 5.07
N SER A 29 -4.90 -6.73 4.91
CA SER A 29 -4.26 -7.77 4.09
C SER A 29 -4.55 -9.18 4.61
N ALA A 30 -4.50 -9.38 5.94
CA ALA A 30 -4.87 -10.65 6.55
C ALA A 30 -6.36 -10.97 6.31
N MET A 31 -7.25 -9.99 6.40
CA MET A 31 -8.68 -10.16 6.11
C MET A 31 -8.94 -10.52 4.64
N VAL A 32 -8.22 -9.92 3.69
CA VAL A 32 -8.34 -10.29 2.26
C VAL A 32 -7.90 -11.73 2.07
N MET A 33 -6.76 -12.13 2.64
CA MET A 33 -6.25 -13.50 2.52
C MET A 33 -7.21 -14.53 3.11
N THR A 34 -7.78 -14.28 4.30
CA THR A 34 -8.76 -15.21 4.90
C THR A 34 -10.06 -15.25 4.11
N SER A 35 -10.51 -14.12 3.55
CA SER A 35 -11.72 -14.06 2.73
C SER A 35 -11.55 -14.79 1.39
N ASP A 36 -10.42 -14.59 0.70
CA ASP A 36 -10.10 -15.29 -0.55
C ASP A 36 -9.97 -16.80 -0.32
N LEU A 37 -9.34 -17.23 0.78
CA LEU A 37 -9.21 -18.65 1.13
C LEU A 37 -10.55 -19.28 1.50
N LEU A 38 -11.38 -18.55 2.25
CA LEU A 38 -12.74 -19.00 2.58
C LEU A 38 -13.58 -19.14 1.30
N HIS A 39 -13.52 -18.15 0.41
CA HIS A 39 -14.24 -18.19 -0.86
C HIS A 39 -13.80 -19.41 -1.68
N TYR A 40 -12.50 -19.63 -1.86
CA TYR A 40 -11.95 -20.77 -2.57
C TYR A 40 -12.43 -22.12 -2.01
N THR A 41 -12.43 -22.25 -0.68
CA THR A 41 -12.88 -23.46 0.00
C THR A 41 -14.37 -23.71 -0.24
N THR A 42 -15.21 -22.66 -0.24
CA THR A 42 -16.65 -22.80 -0.49
C THR A 42 -16.98 -23.14 -1.95
N THR A 43 -16.22 -22.61 -2.91
CA THR A 43 -16.50 -22.81 -4.35
C THR A 43 -16.14 -24.23 -4.81
N THR A 44 -15.01 -24.76 -4.34
CA THR A 44 -14.49 -26.08 -4.76
C THR A 44 -15.43 -27.25 -4.41
N HIS A 45 -16.20 -27.16 -3.32
CA HIS A 45 -17.11 -28.23 -2.89
C HIS A 45 -18.36 -28.43 -3.76
N THR A 46 -18.69 -27.51 -4.68
CA THR A 46 -19.98 -27.54 -5.41
C THR A 46 -19.94 -28.21 -6.80
N THR A 47 -18.80 -28.77 -7.21
CA THR A 47 -18.56 -29.18 -8.62
C THR A 47 -18.86 -30.65 -8.97
N THR A 48 -19.39 -31.45 -8.05
CA THR A 48 -19.73 -32.86 -8.30
C THR A 48 -21.04 -33.02 -9.09
N GLY A 49 -20.98 -33.07 -10.42
CA GLY A 49 -22.12 -33.58 -11.22
C GLY A 49 -22.34 -33.05 -12.65
N LYS A 50 -21.37 -32.37 -13.29
CA LYS A 50 -21.58 -31.69 -14.59
C LYS A 50 -20.90 -32.42 -15.76
N GLY A 51 -21.50 -32.32 -16.97
CA GLY A 51 -21.07 -33.05 -18.17
C GLY A 51 -19.67 -32.66 -18.70
N ALA A 52 -19.11 -33.45 -19.61
CA ALA A 52 -17.70 -33.35 -20.04
C ALA A 52 -17.25 -31.97 -20.58
N GLN A 53 -18.12 -31.22 -21.27
CA GLN A 53 -17.81 -29.88 -21.76
C GLN A 53 -17.80 -28.82 -20.64
N GLU A 54 -18.68 -29.00 -19.66
CA GLU A 54 -18.78 -28.14 -18.47
C GLU A 54 -17.65 -28.43 -17.48
N LEU A 55 -17.15 -29.68 -17.46
CA LEU A 55 -15.96 -30.10 -16.73
C LEU A 55 -14.69 -29.40 -17.25
N VAL A 56 -14.50 -29.28 -18.57
CA VAL A 56 -13.34 -28.56 -19.12
C VAL A 56 -13.42 -27.08 -18.75
N LEU A 57 -14.61 -26.49 -18.82
CA LEU A 57 -14.81 -25.07 -18.48
C LEU A 57 -14.61 -24.80 -16.98
N SER A 58 -15.04 -25.72 -16.11
CA SER A 58 -14.81 -25.64 -14.66
C SER A 58 -13.34 -25.85 -14.29
N LEU A 59 -12.62 -26.75 -14.97
CA LEU A 59 -11.18 -26.91 -14.78
C LEU A 59 -10.40 -25.65 -15.17
N PHE A 60 -10.75 -24.99 -16.28
CA PHE A 60 -10.15 -23.71 -16.65
C PHE A 60 -10.49 -22.59 -15.65
N ALA A 61 -11.73 -22.54 -15.16
CA ALA A 61 -12.15 -21.57 -14.14
C ALA A 61 -11.36 -21.77 -12.84
N ASN A 62 -11.24 -23.00 -12.36
CA ASN A 62 -10.46 -23.35 -11.16
C ASN A 62 -8.98 -23.00 -11.33
N ALA A 63 -8.38 -23.31 -12.48
CA ALA A 63 -6.97 -22.98 -12.74
C ALA A 63 -6.71 -21.46 -12.77
N ILE A 64 -7.67 -20.66 -13.23
CA ILE A 64 -7.58 -19.20 -13.21
C ILE A 64 -7.77 -18.67 -11.78
N GLU A 65 -8.70 -19.26 -11.02
CA GLU A 65 -8.93 -18.94 -9.62
C GLU A 65 -7.71 -19.27 -8.74
N ASP A 66 -7.04 -20.40 -8.98
CA ASP A 66 -5.79 -20.78 -8.32
C ASP A 66 -4.70 -19.72 -8.57
N ARG A 67 -4.54 -19.26 -9.82
CA ARG A 67 -3.56 -18.21 -10.16
C ARG A 67 -3.86 -16.89 -9.48
N ARG A 68 -5.14 -16.51 -9.39
CA ARG A 68 -5.59 -15.33 -8.65
C ARG A 68 -5.23 -15.44 -7.18
N LEU A 69 -5.56 -16.58 -6.56
CA LEU A 69 -5.30 -16.82 -5.14
C LEU A 69 -3.80 -16.78 -4.84
N ILE A 70 -2.97 -17.41 -5.67
CA ILE A 70 -1.51 -17.36 -5.54
C ILE A 70 -0.98 -15.93 -5.68
N SER A 71 -1.45 -15.14 -6.65
CA SER A 71 -1.00 -13.76 -6.84
C SER A 71 -1.36 -12.85 -5.66
N THR A 72 -2.61 -12.93 -5.18
CA THR A 72 -3.05 -12.17 -4.00
C THR A 72 -2.28 -12.63 -2.76
N LEU A 73 -2.07 -13.94 -2.60
CA LEU A 73 -1.34 -14.52 -1.48
C LEU A 73 0.11 -14.03 -1.45
N VAL A 74 0.85 -14.14 -2.56
CA VAL A 74 2.23 -13.65 -2.67
C VAL A 74 2.30 -12.15 -2.38
N THR A 75 1.36 -11.37 -2.90
CA THR A 75 1.29 -9.93 -2.66
C THR A 75 1.01 -9.61 -1.19
N ALA A 76 0.10 -10.34 -0.54
CA ALA A 76 -0.22 -10.19 0.87
C ALA A 76 0.95 -10.61 1.78
N HIS A 77 1.67 -11.68 1.43
CA HIS A 77 2.88 -12.10 2.14
C HIS A 77 4.01 -11.08 2.02
N ALA A 78 4.26 -10.55 0.81
CA ALA A 78 5.23 -9.49 0.60
C ALA A 78 4.84 -8.23 1.39
N THR A 79 3.56 -7.84 1.37
CA THR A 79 3.03 -6.73 2.17
C THR A 79 3.29 -6.94 3.65
N SER A 80 2.96 -8.13 4.17
CA SER A 80 3.09 -8.46 5.58
C SER A 80 4.55 -8.46 6.07
N ILE A 81 5.43 -9.15 5.34
CA ILE A 81 6.86 -9.24 5.67
C ILE A 81 7.51 -7.85 5.59
N CYS A 82 7.22 -7.08 4.55
CA CYS A 82 7.78 -5.74 4.39
C CYS A 82 7.32 -4.78 5.49
N SER A 83 6.02 -4.74 5.79
CA SER A 83 5.49 -3.90 6.87
C SER A 83 6.10 -4.29 8.23
N LEU A 84 6.24 -5.60 8.51
CA LEU A 84 6.88 -6.10 9.74
C LEU A 84 8.36 -5.70 9.83
N LEU A 85 9.13 -5.89 8.76
CA LEU A 85 10.56 -5.55 8.72
C LEU A 85 10.79 -4.06 8.96
N VAL A 86 9.97 -3.20 8.38
CA VAL A 86 10.07 -1.75 8.59
C VAL A 86 9.67 -1.38 10.02
N LEU A 87 8.65 -2.02 10.59
CA LEU A 87 8.20 -1.77 11.97
C LEU A 87 9.26 -2.20 12.99
N ILE A 88 9.89 -3.36 12.79
CA ILE A 88 11.03 -3.84 13.60
C ILE A 88 12.25 -2.92 13.44
N GLY A 89 12.54 -2.48 12.22
CA GLY A 89 13.63 -1.55 11.94
C GLY A 89 13.47 -0.21 12.65
N GLN A 90 12.23 0.29 12.75
CA GLN A 90 11.93 1.53 13.50
C GLN A 90 12.06 1.34 15.01
N TYR A 91 11.67 0.19 15.55
CA TYR A 91 11.82 -0.12 16.96
C TYR A 91 13.30 -0.25 17.37
N ARG A 92 14.14 -0.84 16.51
CA ARG A 92 15.57 -1.06 16.78
C ARG A 92 16.45 0.17 16.54
N GLY A 93 15.93 1.18 15.84
CA GLY A 93 16.64 2.43 15.49
C GLY A 93 16.95 3.37 16.67
N GLY A 94 16.62 3.00 17.92
CA GLY A 94 17.06 3.71 19.12
C GLY A 94 18.52 3.45 19.52
N ILE A 95 19.21 2.54 18.83
CA ILE A 95 20.64 2.27 19.05
C ILE A 95 21.42 3.08 18.00
N GLU A 96 21.93 4.24 18.41
CA GLU A 96 22.74 5.16 17.61
C GLU A 96 23.99 4.46 17.04
N ILE A 97 23.94 4.13 15.75
CA ILE A 97 25.14 3.87 14.96
C ILE A 97 25.16 4.99 13.92
N GLU A 98 26.12 5.92 14.05
CA GLU A 98 26.27 7.08 13.16
C GLU A 98 26.03 6.71 11.69
N PRO A 99 24.93 7.18 11.09
CA PRO A 99 24.66 6.87 9.70
C PRO A 99 25.48 7.80 8.82
N THR A 100 26.39 7.22 8.02
CA THR A 100 27.00 7.94 6.90
C THR A 100 25.89 8.51 5.98
N ARG A 101 26.08 9.72 5.44
CA ARG A 101 25.07 10.47 4.65
C ARG A 101 24.42 9.63 3.54
N TYR A 102 25.22 8.79 2.86
CA TYR A 102 24.78 7.89 1.80
C TYR A 102 23.83 6.78 2.30
N LYS A 103 24.08 6.25 3.49
CA LYS A 103 23.23 5.21 4.11
C LYS A 103 21.84 5.75 4.43
N SER A 104 21.77 7.03 4.84
CA SER A 104 20.51 7.70 5.16
C SER A 104 19.59 7.87 3.93
N ILE A 105 20.14 8.33 2.79
CA ILE A 105 19.37 8.53 1.56
C ILE A 105 18.88 7.18 1.01
N PHE A 106 19.74 6.16 1.02
CA PHE A 106 19.38 4.81 0.57
C PHE A 106 18.21 4.23 1.38
N ILE A 107 18.26 4.32 2.72
CA ILE A 107 17.17 3.87 3.59
C ILE A 107 15.86 4.60 3.25
N GLN A 108 15.92 5.90 2.96
CA GLN A 108 14.74 6.68 2.56
C GLN A 108 14.16 6.24 1.22
N LEU A 109 15.00 5.95 0.23
CA LEU A 109 14.56 5.41 -1.05
C LEU A 109 13.90 4.04 -0.87
N CYS A 110 14.52 3.14 -0.10
CA CYS A 110 13.90 1.84 0.22
C CYS A 110 12.55 2.01 0.91
N GLN A 111 12.40 2.98 1.81
CA GLN A 111 11.12 3.27 2.48
C GLN A 111 10.02 3.76 1.52
N MET A 112 10.36 4.32 0.35
CA MET A 112 9.40 4.72 -0.69
C MET A 112 9.14 3.61 -1.71
N VAL A 113 10.18 2.87 -2.10
CA VAL A 113 10.09 1.78 -3.08
C VAL A 113 9.19 0.66 -2.57
N VAL A 114 9.29 0.31 -1.29
CA VAL A 114 8.48 -0.77 -0.69
C VAL A 114 6.97 -0.52 -0.82
N PRO A 115 6.38 0.59 -0.30
CA PRO A 115 4.94 0.81 -0.42
C PRO A 115 4.50 0.99 -1.89
N LEU A 116 5.38 1.52 -2.75
CA LEU A 116 5.12 1.65 -4.18
C LEU A 116 5.00 0.28 -4.88
N GLU A 117 5.94 -0.63 -4.63
CA GLU A 117 5.95 -1.98 -5.18
C GLU A 117 4.71 -2.77 -4.75
N LEU A 118 4.35 -2.63 -3.47
CA LEU A 118 3.13 -3.24 -2.93
C LEU A 118 1.88 -2.66 -3.59
N MET A 119 1.80 -1.34 -3.76
CA MET A 119 0.69 -0.69 -4.44
C MET A 119 0.53 -1.16 -5.89
N VAL A 120 1.64 -1.26 -6.64
CA VAL A 120 1.62 -1.79 -8.02
C VAL A 120 1.13 -3.24 -8.04
N SER A 121 1.56 -4.06 -7.08
CA SER A 121 1.13 -5.46 -6.96
C SER A 121 -0.37 -5.58 -6.68
N TRP A 122 -0.92 -4.75 -5.78
CA TRP A 122 -2.36 -4.71 -5.51
C TRP A 122 -3.17 -4.20 -6.69
N ILE A 123 -2.68 -3.16 -7.40
CA ILE A 123 -3.32 -2.68 -8.63
C ILE A 123 -3.34 -3.80 -9.69
N PHE A 124 -2.23 -4.53 -9.84
CA PHE A 124 -2.17 -5.68 -10.74
C PHE A 124 -3.21 -6.74 -10.37
N CYS A 125 -3.32 -7.12 -9.09
CA CYS A 125 -4.34 -8.06 -8.62
C CYS A 125 -5.77 -7.57 -8.95
N ILE A 126 -6.08 -6.30 -8.71
CA ILE A 126 -7.40 -5.72 -9.02
C ILE A 126 -7.66 -5.74 -10.53
N LEU A 127 -6.70 -5.31 -11.34
CA LEU A 127 -6.83 -5.31 -12.80
C LEU A 127 -6.98 -6.71 -13.36
N PHE A 128 -6.24 -7.68 -12.82
CA PHE A 128 -6.32 -9.08 -13.19
C PHE A 128 -7.70 -9.66 -12.86
N ASP A 129 -8.26 -9.35 -11.69
CA ASP A 129 -9.61 -9.76 -11.31
C ASP A 129 -10.68 -9.20 -12.25
N VAL A 130 -10.60 -7.90 -12.54
CA VAL A 130 -11.51 -7.22 -13.48
C VAL A 130 -11.40 -7.81 -14.88
N HIS A 131 -10.18 -8.05 -15.37
CA HIS A 131 -9.96 -8.64 -16.68
C HIS A 131 -10.53 -10.06 -16.75
N THR A 132 -10.26 -10.87 -15.73
CA THR A 132 -10.73 -12.26 -15.64
C THR A 132 -12.25 -12.32 -15.67
N LYS A 133 -12.92 -11.49 -14.87
CA LYS A 133 -14.39 -11.42 -14.85
C LYS A 133 -14.98 -11.11 -16.22
N ARG A 134 -14.42 -10.13 -16.95
CA ARG A 134 -14.87 -9.78 -18.31
C ARG A 134 -14.73 -10.93 -19.31
N VAL A 135 -13.65 -11.70 -19.21
CA VAL A 135 -13.43 -12.85 -20.12
C VAL A 135 -14.48 -13.93 -19.90
N PHE A 136 -14.90 -14.16 -18.65
CA PHE A 136 -15.96 -15.12 -18.34
C PHE A 136 -17.34 -14.61 -18.77
N GLU A 137 -17.68 -13.34 -18.52
CA GLU A 137 -18.97 -12.74 -18.90
C GLU A 137 -19.17 -12.70 -20.42
N LYS A 138 -18.11 -12.40 -21.20
CA LYS A 138 -18.16 -12.36 -22.66
C LYS A 138 -18.48 -13.72 -23.29
N LYS A 139 -18.27 -14.81 -22.55
CA LYS A 139 -18.55 -16.18 -23.02
C LYS A 139 -20.01 -16.59 -22.83
N SER A 140 -20.77 -15.85 -22.02
CA SER A 140 -22.15 -16.18 -21.60
C SER A 140 -23.26 -15.40 -22.32
N SER A 141 -23.00 -14.28 -22.98
CA SER A 141 -24.05 -13.52 -23.69
C SER A 141 -23.50 -12.60 -24.80
N SER A 142 -24.25 -12.47 -25.89
CA SER A 142 -24.00 -11.54 -26.99
C SER A 142 -24.06 -10.09 -26.51
N PHE A 143 -22.90 -9.46 -26.51
CA PHE A 143 -22.53 -8.10 -26.09
C PHE A 143 -23.58 -6.99 -26.39
N SER A 144 -24.09 -6.33 -25.35
CA SER A 144 -24.50 -4.92 -25.43
C SER A 144 -23.44 -4.07 -24.72
N LEU A 145 -22.88 -3.10 -25.44
CA LEU A 145 -21.70 -2.33 -25.03
C LEU A 145 -22.04 -1.17 -24.05
N SER A 146 -23.27 -1.11 -23.51
CA SER A 146 -23.79 0.09 -22.82
C SER A 146 -23.84 0.04 -21.29
N GLU A 147 -23.47 -1.05 -20.64
CA GLU A 147 -23.39 -1.12 -19.16
C GLU A 147 -21.92 -1.13 -18.71
N TYR A 148 -21.28 0.03 -18.87
CA TYR A 148 -20.03 0.35 -18.20
C TYR A 148 -20.35 1.07 -16.88
N GLN A 149 -20.90 0.38 -15.90
CA GLN A 149 -20.89 0.89 -14.53
C GLN A 149 -19.97 0.03 -13.67
N PHE A 150 -18.88 0.65 -13.25
CA PHE A 150 -17.88 0.11 -12.34
C PHE A 150 -18.47 -0.38 -11.00
N PHE A 151 -19.73 -0.01 -10.70
CA PHE A 151 -20.46 -0.32 -9.47
C PHE A 151 -21.61 -1.33 -9.59
N ASP A 152 -21.97 -1.80 -10.80
CA ASP A 152 -23.07 -2.78 -10.98
C ASP A 152 -22.77 -4.19 -10.44
N ASN A 153 -21.58 -4.38 -9.86
CA ASN A 153 -21.12 -5.64 -9.31
C ASN A 153 -21.39 -5.82 -7.81
N VAL A 154 -22.00 -4.83 -7.15
CA VAL A 154 -22.52 -5.00 -5.80
C VAL A 154 -23.89 -5.66 -5.95
N CYS A 155 -24.08 -6.89 -5.47
CA CYS A 155 -25.40 -7.54 -5.48
C CYS A 155 -26.34 -6.84 -4.48
N ILE A 156 -26.82 -5.67 -4.86
CA ILE A 156 -27.85 -4.94 -4.15
C ILE A 156 -29.18 -5.52 -4.64
N GLY A 157 -29.60 -6.66 -4.06
CA GLY A 157 -31.01 -7.08 -4.13
C GLY A 157 -31.39 -8.39 -4.82
N SER A 158 -30.52 -9.41 -4.93
CA SER A 158 -31.00 -10.74 -5.33
C SER A 158 -31.68 -11.44 -4.14
N ALA A 159 -32.99 -11.70 -4.24
CA ALA A 159 -33.86 -12.23 -3.19
C ALA A 159 -33.61 -13.70 -2.78
N GLU A 160 -32.51 -14.31 -3.21
CA GLU A 160 -32.16 -15.71 -2.92
C GLU A 160 -31.13 -15.75 -1.78
N GLU A 161 -31.52 -16.23 -0.59
CA GLU A 161 -30.75 -16.14 0.65
C GLU A 161 -29.33 -16.74 0.56
N THR A 162 -29.14 -17.82 -0.20
CA THR A 162 -27.83 -18.49 -0.37
C THR A 162 -26.91 -17.76 -1.36
N ALA A 163 -27.46 -17.14 -2.41
CA ALA A 163 -26.71 -16.29 -3.33
C ALA A 163 -26.25 -14.98 -2.65
N SER A 164 -27.01 -14.51 -1.66
CA SER A 164 -26.72 -13.29 -0.93
C SER A 164 -25.39 -13.34 -0.15
N MET A 165 -25.08 -14.49 0.47
CA MET A 165 -23.88 -14.62 1.31
C MET A 165 -22.61 -14.66 0.46
N GLN A 166 -22.61 -15.40 -0.64
CA GLN A 166 -21.47 -15.45 -1.55
C GLN A 166 -21.20 -14.08 -2.19
N CYS A 167 -22.25 -13.37 -2.62
CA CYS A 167 -22.04 -12.05 -3.22
C CYS A 167 -21.57 -11.00 -2.20
N SER A 168 -22.07 -11.07 -0.96
CA SER A 168 -21.58 -10.22 0.14
C SER A 168 -20.08 -10.45 0.39
N LEU A 169 -19.64 -11.72 0.45
CA LEU A 169 -18.23 -12.07 0.65
C LEU A 169 -17.33 -11.58 -0.50
N VAL A 170 -17.78 -11.71 -1.75
CA VAL A 170 -17.06 -11.22 -2.93
C VAL A 170 -16.95 -9.70 -2.90
N THR A 171 -18.06 -9.00 -2.63
CA THR A 171 -18.11 -7.53 -2.52
C THR A 171 -17.19 -7.03 -1.41
N PHE A 172 -17.24 -7.69 -0.25
CA PHE A 172 -16.38 -7.39 0.90
C PHE A 172 -14.90 -7.52 0.52
N THR A 173 -14.54 -8.62 -0.15
CA THR A 173 -13.16 -8.88 -0.57
C THR A 173 -12.64 -7.80 -1.52
N TYR A 174 -13.42 -7.42 -2.55
CA TYR A 174 -13.05 -6.33 -3.44
C TYR A 174 -12.89 -5.01 -2.70
N THR A 175 -13.82 -4.69 -1.79
CA THR A 175 -13.77 -3.47 -0.97
C THR A 175 -12.48 -3.42 -0.16
N CYS A 176 -12.10 -4.53 0.48
CA CYS A 176 -10.84 -4.63 1.22
C CYS A 176 -9.62 -4.44 0.32
N LYS A 177 -9.59 -4.98 -0.91
CA LYS A 177 -8.49 -4.75 -1.88
C LYS A 177 -8.32 -3.25 -2.18
N TYR A 178 -9.42 -2.52 -2.40
CA TYR A 178 -9.37 -1.07 -2.61
C TYR A 178 -8.91 -0.30 -1.38
N ILE A 179 -9.38 -0.70 -0.18
CA ILE A 179 -8.94 -0.11 1.09
C ILE A 179 -7.43 -0.28 1.26
N ILE A 180 -6.87 -1.46 0.97
CA ILE A 180 -5.42 -1.69 1.04
C ILE A 180 -4.68 -0.76 0.07
N GLY A 181 -5.16 -0.64 -1.17
CA GLY A 181 -4.58 0.28 -2.15
C GLY A 181 -4.56 1.73 -1.63
N ALA A 182 -5.65 2.20 -1.03
CA ALA A 182 -5.74 3.53 -0.44
C ALA A 182 -4.82 3.71 0.78
N LEU A 183 -4.69 2.69 1.63
CA LEU A 183 -3.78 2.70 2.78
C LEU A 183 -2.31 2.77 2.35
N LEU A 184 -1.92 1.98 1.36
CA LEU A 184 -0.55 2.01 0.80
C LEU A 184 -0.24 3.33 0.12
N PHE A 185 -1.20 3.90 -0.60
CA PHE A 185 -1.07 5.24 -1.17
C PHE A 185 -0.89 6.31 -0.08
N THR A 186 -1.68 6.23 1.00
CA THR A 186 -1.55 7.12 2.16
C THR A 186 -0.19 6.96 2.83
N GLU A 187 0.31 5.73 2.98
CA GLU A 187 1.67 5.47 3.47
C GLU A 187 2.72 6.14 2.58
N LEU A 188 2.62 5.97 1.26
CA LEU A 188 3.53 6.57 0.29
C LEU A 188 3.56 8.10 0.43
N LEU A 189 2.40 8.75 0.58
CA LEU A 189 2.31 10.20 0.80
C LEU A 189 2.96 10.62 2.13
N LEU A 190 2.73 9.88 3.21
CA LEU A 190 3.32 10.17 4.53
C LEU A 190 4.84 10.03 4.51
N VAL A 191 5.36 8.96 3.89
CA VAL A 191 6.81 8.74 3.74
C VAL A 191 7.42 9.84 2.86
N SER A 192 6.77 10.19 1.75
CA SER A 192 7.22 11.26 0.84
C SER A 192 7.26 12.61 1.54
N THR A 193 6.23 12.93 2.34
CA THR A 193 6.17 14.17 3.13
C THR A 193 7.31 14.24 4.15
N ARG A 194 7.61 13.11 4.82
CA ARG A 194 8.75 13.02 5.74
C ARG A 194 10.08 13.20 5.03
N ALA A 195 10.26 12.59 3.85
CA ALA A 195 11.47 12.73 3.05
C ALA A 195 11.67 14.17 2.59
N TYR A 196 10.61 14.80 2.08
CA TYR A 196 10.61 16.19 1.66
C TYR A 196 10.94 17.15 2.81
N LYS A 197 10.33 16.96 3.99
CA LYS A 197 10.63 17.77 5.17
C LYS A 197 12.10 17.66 5.59
N LYS A 198 12.68 16.45 5.53
CA LYS A 198 14.10 16.24 5.84
C LYS A 198 15.01 16.98 4.84
N LEU A 199 14.69 16.90 3.55
CA LEU A 199 15.45 17.60 2.51
C LEU A 199 15.40 19.12 2.69
N ILE A 200 14.26 19.69 3.07
CA ILE A 200 14.15 21.12 3.37
C ILE A 200 15.05 21.50 4.55
N VAL A 201 14.97 20.76 5.67
CA VAL A 201 15.77 21.07 6.86
C VAL A 201 17.28 20.95 6.58
N GLU A 202 17.71 19.93 5.84
CA GLU A 202 19.11 19.81 5.43
C GLU A 202 19.55 20.95 4.52
N ARG A 203 18.66 21.42 3.64
CA ARG A 203 18.94 22.55 2.75
C ARG A 203 19.05 23.86 3.54
N GLU A 204 18.13 24.13 4.46
CA GLU A 204 18.14 25.33 5.30
C GLU A 204 19.34 25.35 6.25
N GLY A 205 19.68 24.22 6.87
CA GLY A 205 20.87 24.10 7.72
C GLY A 205 22.18 24.27 6.94
N ALA A 206 22.27 23.75 5.71
CA ALA A 206 23.44 23.96 4.85
C ALA A 206 23.59 25.43 4.43
N ILE A 207 22.48 26.14 4.21
CA ILE A 207 22.52 27.58 3.90
C ILE A 207 23.01 28.39 5.11
N GLN A 208 22.55 28.06 6.33
CA GLN A 208 23.01 28.74 7.55
C GLN A 208 24.53 28.57 7.79
N LEU A 209 25.07 27.36 7.60
CA LEU A 209 26.51 27.11 7.72
C LEU A 209 27.33 27.95 6.72
N TYR A 210 26.82 28.10 5.49
CA TYR A 210 27.50 28.88 4.45
C TYR A 210 27.51 30.39 4.77
N ASP A 211 26.41 30.91 5.30
CA ASP A 211 26.32 32.31 5.72
C ASP A 211 27.25 32.64 6.90
N GLU A 212 27.40 31.71 7.86
CA GLU A 212 28.33 31.86 8.99
C GLU A 212 29.81 31.83 8.55
N GLU A 213 30.19 30.91 7.65
CA GLU A 213 31.56 30.83 7.12
C GLU A 213 31.94 32.10 6.32
N ILE A 214 31.02 32.64 5.51
CA ILE A 214 31.24 33.90 4.79
C ILE A 214 31.44 35.05 5.76
N LEU A 215 30.68 35.10 6.86
CA LEU A 215 30.78 36.16 7.86
C LEU A 215 32.16 36.11 8.55
N ILE A 216 32.61 34.93 8.95
CA ILE A 216 33.94 34.73 9.56
C ILE A 216 35.04 35.18 8.60
N PHE A 217 34.99 34.75 7.34
CA PHE A 217 35.98 35.16 6.32
C PHE A 217 36.01 36.68 6.09
N LYS A 218 34.84 37.34 6.14
CA LYS A 218 34.74 38.79 5.97
C LYS A 218 35.35 39.54 7.16
N THR A 219 35.10 39.07 8.38
CA THR A 219 35.65 39.66 9.61
C THR A 219 37.17 39.50 9.66
N GLU A 220 37.71 38.34 9.26
CA GLU A 220 39.15 38.10 9.24
C GLU A 220 39.88 39.01 8.24
N LYS A 221 39.31 39.22 7.04
CA LYS A 221 39.86 40.18 6.06
C LYS A 221 39.88 41.62 6.59
N GLN A 222 38.87 42.04 7.35
CA GLN A 222 38.84 43.39 7.94
C GLN A 222 39.93 43.58 9.00
N HIS A 223 40.20 42.56 9.81
CA HIS A 223 41.29 42.60 10.80
C HIS A 223 42.67 42.65 10.14
N LEU A 224 42.86 41.96 9.01
CA LEU A 224 44.12 41.99 8.26
C LEU A 224 44.36 43.34 7.58
N ALA A 225 43.31 44.05 7.12
CA ALA A 225 43.45 45.35 6.47
C ALA A 225 43.75 46.52 7.43
N GLN A 226 43.61 46.31 8.74
CA GLN A 226 43.91 47.31 9.78
C GLN A 226 45.32 47.19 10.38
N ARG A 227 46.10 46.17 9.99
CA ARG A 227 47.52 46.03 10.33
C ARG A 227 48.39 46.53 9.19
#